data_AF-A0AAF0V8L9-F1
#
_entry.id   AF-A0AAF0V8L9-F1
#
_cell.length_a   1.000
_cell.length_b   1.000
_cell.length_c   1.000
_cell.angle_alpha   90.00
_cell.angle_beta   90.00
_cell.angle_gamma   90.00
#
_symmetry.space_group_name_H-M   'P 1'
#
loop_
_entity.id
_entity.type
_entity.pdbx_description
1 polymer ?
#
loop_
_entity_poly.entity_id
_entity_poly.type
_entity_poly.pdbx_seq_one_letter_code
_entity_poly.pdbx_strand_id
1 'polypeptide(L)'
;MSRAISSPKYMPKKEFIQYLNEYVEHFNIKPKFQTCVESTFYNSREKKWNVKSRNLTSGEIELYASDFLILATRENNEGYILEMVGIENFKGEIIHSNDYRSAEKFNDKKVLVVG
;
A
#
# COMPACT_ATOMS: atom_id res chain seq x y z
N MET A 1 -15.85 22.66 19.54
CA MET A 1 -14.59 23.12 18.90
C MET A 1 -14.86 23.29 17.41
N SER A 2 -14.69 24.51 16.90
CA SER A 2 -14.93 24.88 15.51
C SER A 2 -14.05 24.07 14.56
N ARG A 3 -14.65 23.32 13.62
CA ARG A 3 -13.92 22.69 12.51
C ARG A 3 -13.20 23.80 11.73
N ALA A 4 -11.88 23.82 11.78
CA ALA A 4 -11.09 24.71 10.93
C ALA A 4 -11.39 24.38 9.46
N ILE A 5 -11.94 25.36 8.75
CA ILE A 5 -12.21 25.33 7.30
C ILE A 5 -10.91 25.71 6.57
N SER A 6 -9.79 25.03 6.84
CA SER A 6 -8.50 25.43 6.27
C SER A 6 -7.82 24.35 5.43
N SER A 7 -8.50 23.23 5.16
CA SER A 7 -7.95 22.19 4.28
C SER A 7 -8.50 22.33 2.86
N PRO A 8 -7.65 22.26 1.82
CA PRO A 8 -8.08 22.38 0.44
C PRO A 8 -9.00 21.21 0.05
N LYS A 9 -9.90 21.44 -0.91
CA LYS A 9 -10.80 20.41 -1.45
C LYS A 9 -10.03 19.20 -2.00
N TYR A 10 -8.85 19.45 -2.58
CA TYR A 10 -7.92 18.43 -3.05
C TYR A 10 -6.62 18.57 -2.28
N MET A 11 -6.42 17.68 -1.31
CA MET A 11 -5.26 17.70 -0.44
C MET A 11 -4.01 17.20 -1.17
N PRO A 12 -2.92 17.98 -1.21
CA PRO A 12 -1.64 17.49 -1.70
C PRO A 12 -1.16 16.27 -0.91
N LYS A 13 -0.45 15.34 -1.57
CA LYS A 13 0.10 14.12 -0.96
C LYS A 13 0.84 14.38 0.36
N LYS A 14 1.63 15.45 0.43
CA LYS A 14 2.42 15.81 1.62
C LYS A 14 1.54 16.15 2.82
N GLU A 15 0.49 16.95 2.60
CA GLU A 15 -0.46 17.32 3.66
C GLU A 15 -1.25 16.11 4.15
N PHE A 16 -1.61 15.20 3.25
CA PHE A 16 -2.32 13.97 3.65
C PHE A 16 -1.45 13.05 4.51
N ILE A 17 -0.17 12.88 4.16
CA ILE A 17 0.77 12.11 4.99
C ILE A 17 0.94 12.77 6.36
N GLN A 18 1.03 14.10 6.40
CA GLN A 18 1.14 14.84 7.67
C GLN A 18 -0.09 14.60 8.56
N TYR A 19 -1.29 14.66 7.98
CA TYR A 19 -2.53 14.32 8.70
C TYR A 19 -2.50 12.90 9.28
N LEU A 20 -2.03 11.90 8.52
CA LEU A 20 -1.93 10.53 9.03
C LEU A 20 -0.94 10.41 10.20
N ASN A 21 0.18 11.13 10.15
CA ASN A 21 1.14 11.16 11.26
C ASN A 21 0.51 11.79 12.51
N GLU A 22 -0.16 12.95 12.36
CA GLU A 22 -0.86 13.61 13.46
C GLU A 22 -1.97 12.74 14.06
N TYR A 23 -2.67 11.97 13.21
CA TYR A 23 -3.68 11.00 13.66
C TYR A 23 -3.06 9.89 14.53
N VAL A 24 -1.93 9.32 14.08
CA VAL A 24 -1.19 8.29 14.83
C VAL A 24 -0.72 8.83 16.18
N GLU A 25 -0.19 10.06 16.21
CA GLU A 25 0.24 10.73 17.44
C GLU A 25 -0.94 11.02 18.38
N HIS A 26 -2.02 11.60 17.87
CA HIS A 26 -3.18 11.99 18.66
C HIS A 26 -3.82 10.81 19.39
N PHE A 27 -3.92 9.66 18.71
CA PHE A 27 -4.50 8.44 19.29
C PHE A 27 -3.46 7.51 19.92
N ASN A 28 -2.19 7.91 19.99
CA ASN A 28 -1.07 7.11 20.51
C ASN A 28 -1.04 5.69 19.90
N ILE A 29 -1.29 5.61 18.59
CA ILE A 29 -1.24 4.36 17.85
C ILE A 29 0.23 4.00 17.67
N LYS A 30 0.59 2.73 17.87
CA LYS A 30 1.98 2.26 17.74
C LYS A 30 2.05 1.19 16.65
N PRO A 31 2.02 1.56 15.36
CA PRO A 31 2.14 0.59 14.28
C PRO A 31 3.51 -0.08 14.33
N LYS A 32 3.54 -1.39 14.13
CA LYS A 32 4.79 -2.12 13.94
C LYS A 32 5.15 -2.12 12.46
N PHE A 33 6.06 -1.23 12.08
CA PHE A 33 6.60 -1.17 10.72
C PHE A 33 7.66 -2.25 10.48
N GLN A 34 8.11 -2.39 9.22
CA GLN A 34 9.12 -3.37 8.81
C GLN A 34 8.77 -4.79 9.24
N THR A 35 7.49 -5.12 9.32
CA THR A 35 7.01 -6.44 9.73
C THR A 35 6.07 -6.95 8.65
N CYS A 36 6.41 -8.10 8.07
CA CYS A 36 5.60 -8.77 7.06
C CYS A 36 4.88 -9.95 7.70
N VAL A 37 3.55 -10.01 7.54
CA VAL A 37 2.79 -11.21 7.91
C VAL A 37 2.97 -12.23 6.79
N GLU A 38 3.60 -13.36 7.11
CA GLU A 38 3.88 -14.43 6.14
C GLU A 38 2.72 -15.41 6.00
N SER A 39 2.04 -15.71 7.10
CA SER A 39 0.90 -16.64 7.10
C SER A 39 -0.01 -16.44 8.30
N THR A 40 -1.27 -16.84 8.14
CA THR A 40 -2.27 -16.85 9.19
C THR A 40 -3.08 -18.13 9.12
N PHE A 41 -3.43 -18.72 10.26
CA PHE A 41 -4.36 -19.84 10.32
C PHE A 41 -5.23 -19.78 11.57
N TYR A 42 -6.45 -20.29 11.49
CA TYR A 42 -7.33 -20.38 12.65
C TYR A 42 -7.13 -21.72 13.35
N ASN A 43 -6.77 -21.69 14.62
CA ASN A 43 -6.67 -22.88 15.47
C ASN A 43 -8.00 -23.11 16.18
N SER A 44 -8.77 -24.09 15.71
CA SER A 44 -10.09 -24.42 16.27
C SER A 44 -10.05 -24.93 17.71
N ARG A 45 -8.94 -25.53 18.16
CA ARG A 45 -8.78 -26.01 19.55
C ARG A 45 -8.62 -24.82 20.51
N GLU A 46 -7.80 -23.86 20.12
CA GLU A 46 -7.53 -22.65 20.91
C GLU A 46 -8.58 -21.56 20.69
N LYS A 47 -9.40 -21.68 19.64
CA LYS A 47 -10.36 -20.68 19.15
C LYS A 47 -9.69 -19.33 18.87
N LYS A 48 -8.48 -19.36 18.30
CA LYS A 48 -7.66 -18.18 18.02
C LYS A 48 -7.05 -18.22 16.63
N TRP A 49 -6.87 -17.04 16.06
CA TRP A 49 -6.02 -16.81 14.90
C TRP A 49 -4.56 -16.84 15.33
N ASN A 50 -3.78 -17.68 14.67
CA ASN A 50 -2.32 -17.70 14.77
C ASN A 50 -1.75 -16.95 13.57
N VAL A 51 -0.88 -15.99 13.82
CA VAL A 51 -0.26 -15.12 12.81
C VAL A 51 1.25 -15.27 12.91
N LYS A 52 1.87 -15.68 11.80
CA LYS A 52 3.32 -15.71 11.65
C LYS A 52 3.77 -14.45 10.95
N SER A 53 4.67 -13.72 11.59
CA SER A 53 5.26 -12.51 11.00
C SER A 53 6.78 -12.56 11.02
N ARG A 54 7.39 -11.81 10.11
CA ARG A 54 8.84 -11.62 10.01
C ARG A 54 9.19 -10.15 10.12
N ASN A 55 10.14 -9.83 10.99
CA ASN A 55 10.82 -8.54 10.96
C ASN A 55 11.74 -8.48 9.73
N LEU A 56 11.49 -7.54 8.82
CA LEU A 56 12.22 -7.39 7.56
C LEU A 56 13.64 -6.85 7.72
N THR A 57 13.96 -6.27 8.88
CA THR A 57 15.29 -5.74 9.20
C THR A 57 16.15 -6.78 9.90
N SER A 58 15.63 -7.45 10.95
CA SER A 58 16.40 -8.47 11.70
C SER A 58 16.24 -9.88 11.14
N GLY A 59 15.20 -10.15 10.35
CA GLY A 59 14.86 -11.49 9.87
C GLY A 59 14.14 -12.37 10.89
N GLU A 60 13.98 -11.89 12.13
CA GLU A 60 13.36 -12.63 13.23
C GLU A 60 11.89 -12.95 12.97
N ILE A 61 11.47 -14.13 13.43
CA ILE A 61 10.10 -14.61 13.31
C ILE A 61 9.39 -14.41 14.65
N GLU A 62 8.20 -13.84 14.58
CA GLU A 62 7.32 -13.67 15.73
C GLU A 62 5.96 -14.32 15.45
N LEU A 63 5.42 -14.97 16.48
CA LEU A 63 4.12 -15.62 16.45
C LEU A 63 3.15 -14.88 17.36
N TYR A 64 1.98 -14.56 16.82
CA TYR A 64 0.89 -13.93 17.57
C TYR A 64 -0.32 -14.86 17.61
N ALA A 65 -1.06 -14.82 18.72
CA ALA A 65 -2.36 -15.46 18.86
C ALA A 65 -3.41 -14.41 19.25
N SER A 66 -4.47 -14.27 18.46
CA SER A 66 -5.53 -13.29 18.69
C SER A 66 -6.92 -13.89 18.48
N ASP A 67 -7.92 -13.34 19.17
CA ASP A 67 -9.31 -13.80 19.00
C ASP A 67 -9.90 -13.32 17.65
N PHE A 68 -9.43 -12.18 17.17
CA PHE A 68 -9.87 -11.56 15.92
C PHE A 68 -8.69 -11.26 15.00
N LEU A 69 -8.93 -11.34 13.70
CA LEU A 69 -8.01 -10.96 12.64
C LEU A 69 -8.74 -10.04 11.66
N ILE A 70 -8.18 -8.85 11.42
CA ILE A 70 -8.70 -7.90 10.43
C ILE A 70 -7.71 -7.84 9.28
N LEU A 71 -8.16 -8.18 8.07
CA LEU A 71 -7.34 -8.08 6.86
C LEU A 71 -7.53 -6.70 6.23
N ALA A 72 -6.45 -5.90 6.23
CA ALA A 72 -6.41 -4.56 5.64
C ALA A 72 -5.20 -4.41 4.70
N THR A 73 -4.79 -5.50 4.03
CA THR A 73 -3.56 -5.59 3.23
C THR A 73 -3.67 -4.98 1.84
N ARG A 74 -4.84 -4.43 1.47
CA ARG A 74 -5.22 -3.98 0.12
C ARG A 74 -5.19 -5.11 -0.91
N GLU A 75 -6.19 -5.10 -1.80
CA GLU A 75 -6.26 -5.95 -2.98
C GLU A 75 -5.72 -5.13 -4.16
N ASN A 76 -4.91 -5.71 -5.04
CA ASN A 76 -4.32 -5.10 -6.25
C ASN A 76 -3.08 -4.20 -6.04
N ASN A 77 -1.93 -4.82 -5.77
CA ASN A 77 -0.62 -4.16 -5.90
C ASN A 77 0.23 -4.72 -7.06
N GLU A 78 -0.27 -5.69 -7.81
CA GLU A 78 0.39 -6.20 -9.01
C GLU A 78 -0.20 -5.52 -10.24
N GLY A 79 0.67 -4.88 -11.02
CA GLY A 79 0.27 -4.29 -12.29
C GLY A 79 0.04 -5.40 -13.31
N TYR A 80 -1.10 -5.39 -13.99
CA TYR A 80 -1.38 -6.32 -15.07
C TYR A 80 -1.32 -5.58 -16.40
N ILE A 81 -0.28 -5.87 -17.18
CA ILE A 81 -0.18 -5.37 -18.55
C ILE A 81 -0.82 -6.43 -19.44
N LEU A 82 -1.95 -6.07 -20.06
CA LEU A 82 -2.65 -6.92 -21.03
C LEU A 82 -1.75 -7.16 -22.25
N GLU A 83 -1.67 -8.42 -22.70
CA GLU A 83 -1.16 -8.70 -24.04
C GLU A 83 -2.14 -8.13 -25.08
N MET A 84 -1.60 -7.36 -26.03
CA MET A 84 -2.37 -6.74 -27.10
C MET A 84 -1.65 -6.97 -28.42
N VAL A 85 -2.41 -7.17 -29.50
CA VAL A 85 -1.83 -7.40 -30.82
C VAL A 85 -0.92 -6.23 -31.20
N GLY A 86 0.35 -6.52 -31.49
CA GLY A 86 1.34 -5.53 -31.92
C GLY A 86 2.07 -4.82 -30.78
N ILE A 87 1.78 -5.13 -29.50
CA ILE A 87 2.48 -4.55 -28.35
C ILE A 87 3.98 -4.89 -28.36
N GLU A 88 4.33 -6.08 -28.83
CA GLU A 88 5.69 -6.58 -29.01
C GLU A 88 6.50 -5.81 -30.06
N ASN A 89 5.81 -5.13 -30.98
CA ASN A 89 6.42 -4.33 -32.03
C ASN A 89 6.61 -2.87 -31.61
N PHE A 90 5.96 -2.44 -30.51
CA PHE A 90 6.09 -1.08 -30.00
C PHE A 90 7.50 -0.84 -29.46
N LYS A 91 8.16 0.21 -29.95
CA LYS A 91 9.54 0.56 -29.57
C LYS A 91 9.62 1.59 -28.43
N GLY A 92 8.48 2.10 -27.98
CA GLY A 92 8.41 3.01 -26.85
C GLY A 92 8.38 2.28 -25.51
N GLU A 93 8.47 3.06 -24.44
CA GLU A 93 8.33 2.56 -23.07
C GLU A 93 6.88 2.18 -22.78
N ILE A 94 6.69 0.99 -22.20
CA ILE A 94 5.39 0.51 -21.72
C ILE A 94 5.52 0.33 -20.22
N ILE A 95 4.65 1.00 -19.46
CA ILE A 95 4.58 0.89 -18.00
C ILE A 95 3.14 0.68 -17.56
N HIS A 96 2.95 -0.07 -16.47
CA HIS A 96 1.67 -0.09 -15.79
C HIS A 96 1.53 1.17 -14.92
N SER A 97 0.30 1.59 -14.60
CA SER A 97 0.04 2.76 -13.74
C SER A 97 0.70 2.65 -12.34
N ASN A 98 0.95 1.43 -11.88
CA ASN A 98 1.65 1.13 -10.62
C ASN A 98 3.13 1.58 -10.63
N ASP A 99 3.75 1.61 -11.81
CA ASP A 99 5.16 2.01 -12.01
C ASP A 99 5.31 3.50 -12.32
N TYR A 100 4.22 4.21 -12.61
CA TYR A 100 4.24 5.65 -12.82
C TYR A 100 4.61 6.38 -11.53
N ARG A 101 5.47 7.41 -11.65
CA ARG A 101 6.00 8.20 -10.51
C ARG A 101 5.89 9.70 -10.70
N SER A 102 6.24 10.20 -11.88
CA SER A 102 6.13 11.62 -12.25
C SER A 102 5.96 11.78 -13.76
N ALA A 103 5.48 12.94 -14.19
CA ALA A 103 5.34 13.29 -15.60
C ALA A 103 6.67 13.67 -16.27
N GLU A 104 7.73 13.93 -15.48
CA GLU A 104 9.01 14.48 -15.95
C GLU A 104 9.65 13.62 -17.06
N LYS A 105 9.59 12.28 -16.94
CA LYS A 105 10.14 11.34 -17.93
C LYS A 105 9.41 11.35 -19.27
N PHE A 106 8.23 11.97 -19.33
CA PHE A 106 7.35 11.99 -20.48
C PHE A 106 7.22 13.40 -21.08
N ASN A 107 7.99 14.36 -20.60
CA ASN A 107 8.02 15.70 -21.20
C ASN A 107 8.40 15.60 -22.68
N ASP A 108 7.69 16.36 -23.52
CA ASP A 108 7.87 16.41 -24.98
C ASP A 108 7.67 15.07 -25.72
N LYS A 109 7.10 14.04 -25.05
CA LYS A 109 6.74 12.77 -25.66
C LYS A 109 5.27 12.71 -26.04
N LYS A 110 4.95 11.93 -27.07
CA LYS A 110 3.58 11.49 -27.35
C LYS A 110 3.25 10.31 -26.45
N VAL A 111 2.26 10.46 -25.58
CA VAL A 111 1.87 9.45 -24.58
C VAL A 111 0.46 8.95 -24.88
N LEU A 112 0.27 7.63 -24.83
CA LEU A 112 -1.04 6.98 -24.84
C LEU A 112 -1.34 6.47 -23.44
N VAL A 113 -2.51 6.81 -22.90
CA VAL A 113 -3.00 6.26 -21.63
C VAL A 113 -4.13 5.29 -21.95
N VAL A 114 -3.97 4.05 -21.50
CA VAL A 114 -4.98 2.99 -21.59
C VAL A 114 -5.54 2.78 -20.19
N GLY A 115 -6.87 2.85 -20.05
CA GLY A 115 -7.57 2.72 -18.77
C GLY A 115 -8.95 2.14 -18.95
#